data_AF-A0A2K5IT65-F1
#
_entry.id   AF-A0A2K5IT65-F1
#
_cell.length_a   1.000
_cell.length_b   1.000
_cell.length_c   1.000
_cell.angle_alpha   90.00
_cell.angle_beta   90.00
_cell.angle_gamma   90.00
#
_symmetry.space_group_name_H-M   'P 1'
#
loop_
_entity.id
_entity.type
_entity.pdbx_description
1 polymer ?
#
loop_
_entity_poly.entity_id
_entity_poly.type
_entity_poly.pdbx_seq_one_letter_code
_entity_poly.pdbx_strand_id
1 'polypeptide(L)'
;MYTFAQATGGTAQFEAHSDAQALVLLDVTPDQSMVDEGMAREVINRIQKLRKKCSLVPTDEITVYYKAKSEGRYLNNVIESHTDFIFATIKAPLKPYPVSPSDEVLIQEKTQVSPEFH
;
A
#
# COMPACT_ATOMS: atom_id res chain seq x y z
N MET A 1 45.31 6.62 -1.79
CA MET A 1 46.33 7.31 -0.96
C MET A 1 46.96 8.41 -1.82
N TYR A 2 46.38 9.62 -1.83
CA TYR A 2 47.01 10.77 -2.47
C TYR A 2 46.84 12.00 -1.57
N THR A 3 47.96 12.68 -1.37
CA THR A 3 48.27 13.61 -0.27
C THR A 3 47.92 15.06 -0.63
N PHE A 4 47.44 15.80 0.37
CA PHE A 4 47.13 17.23 0.34
C PHE A 4 48.40 18.10 0.27
N ALA A 5 48.37 19.17 -0.52
CA ALA A 5 49.29 20.30 -0.38
C ALA A 5 48.48 21.61 -0.45
N GLN A 6 48.46 22.33 0.68
CA GLN A 6 47.87 23.66 0.80
C GLN A 6 49.00 24.68 0.62
N ALA A 7 48.86 25.58 -0.35
CA ALA A 7 49.74 26.74 -0.52
C ALA A 7 48.92 28.02 -0.31
N THR A 8 49.41 28.86 0.59
CA THR A 8 48.87 30.15 1.00
C THR A 8 49.38 31.27 0.10
N GLY A 9 48.51 32.23 -0.22
CA GLY A 9 48.93 33.58 -0.65
C GLY A 9 48.17 34.15 -1.85
N GLY A 10 47.34 35.17 -1.61
CA GLY A 10 46.81 36.03 -2.67
C GLY A 10 45.45 36.65 -2.34
N THR A 11 45.46 37.91 -1.90
CA THR A 11 44.25 38.75 -1.76
C THR A 11 43.64 39.05 -3.13
N ALA A 12 42.42 38.56 -3.40
CA ALA A 12 41.52 39.17 -4.39
C ALA A 12 40.07 38.70 -4.17
N GLN A 13 39.21 39.69 -3.91
CA GLN A 13 37.78 39.75 -4.22
C GLN A 13 36.87 38.66 -3.62
N PHE A 14 36.13 39.09 -2.59
CA PHE A 14 34.85 38.50 -2.23
C PHE A 14 33.89 38.58 -3.43
N GLU A 15 33.88 37.56 -4.28
CA GLU A 15 32.69 37.17 -5.04
C GLU A 15 32.15 35.91 -4.39
N ALA A 16 31.40 36.10 -3.30
CA ALA A 16 30.46 35.09 -2.84
C ALA A 16 29.31 35.03 -3.86
N HIS A 17 29.57 34.46 -5.03
CA HIS A 17 28.49 33.95 -5.88
C HIS A 17 28.07 32.62 -5.27
N SER A 18 27.36 32.70 -4.14
CA SER A 18 26.49 31.61 -3.70
C SER A 18 25.33 31.53 -4.68
N ASP A 19 25.63 31.04 -5.88
CA ASP A 19 24.61 30.55 -6.79
C ASP A 19 23.98 29.38 -6.05
N ALA A 20 22.73 29.58 -5.66
CA ALA A 20 21.99 28.69 -4.78
C ALA A 20 22.05 27.27 -5.35
N GLN A 21 22.95 26.44 -4.82
CA GLN A 21 22.87 25.00 -4.97
C GLN A 21 21.62 24.58 -4.20
N ALA A 22 20.49 24.61 -4.90
CA ALA A 22 19.26 24.02 -4.43
C ALA A 22 19.56 22.54 -4.16
N LEU A 23 19.71 22.20 -2.88
CA LEU A 23 19.78 20.83 -2.44
C LEU A 23 18.36 20.28 -2.51
N VAL A 24 18.02 19.59 -3.60
CA VAL A 24 16.76 18.84 -3.69
C VAL A 24 16.96 17.52 -2.96
N LEU A 25 16.59 17.48 -1.68
CA LEU A 25 16.37 16.24 -0.95
C LEU A 25 15.04 15.65 -1.43
N LEU A 26 15.09 14.82 -2.46
CA LEU A 26 13.95 14.00 -2.85
C LEU A 26 13.89 12.80 -1.90
N ASP A 27 12.98 12.85 -0.93
CA ASP A 27 12.62 11.69 -0.13
C ASP A 27 11.92 10.67 -1.05
N VAL A 28 12.70 9.75 -1.62
CA VAL A 28 12.18 8.53 -2.25
C VAL A 28 11.93 7.50 -1.15
N THR A 29 10.94 7.79 -0.31
CA THR A 29 10.21 6.70 0.37
C THR A 29 9.64 5.83 -0.75
N PRO A 30 9.78 4.48 -0.75
CA PRO A 30 9.07 3.65 -1.72
C PRO A 30 7.62 4.11 -1.72
N ASP A 31 7.13 4.54 -2.89
CA ASP A 31 5.89 5.29 -3.01
C ASP A 31 4.79 4.51 -2.28
N GLN A 32 4.38 4.99 -1.11
CA GLN A 32 3.46 4.28 -0.22
C GLN A 32 2.19 3.89 -0.98
N SER A 33 1.82 4.66 -2.01
CA SER A 33 0.73 4.34 -2.92
C SER A 33 0.93 3.02 -3.69
N MET A 34 2.15 2.68 -4.11
CA MET A 34 2.45 1.40 -4.77
C MET A 34 2.29 0.22 -3.80
N VAL A 35 2.68 0.41 -2.53
CA VAL A 35 2.52 -0.62 -1.50
C VAL A 35 1.04 -0.82 -1.16
N ASP A 36 0.30 0.28 -1.02
CA ASP A 36 -1.14 0.28 -0.75
C ASP A 36 -1.92 -0.39 -1.90
N GLU A 37 -1.59 -0.04 -3.16
CA GLU A 37 -2.22 -0.65 -4.34
C GLU A 37 -1.87 -2.14 -4.46
N GLY A 38 -0.62 -2.52 -4.16
CA GLY A 38 -0.19 -3.92 -4.06
C GLY A 38 -1.01 -4.70 -3.03
N MET A 39 -1.27 -4.10 -1.87
CA MET A 39 -2.12 -4.67 -0.85
C MET A 39 -3.58 -4.76 -1.28
N ALA A 40 -4.12 -3.75 -1.96
CA ALA A 40 -5.47 -3.81 -2.54
C ALA A 40 -5.60 -4.97 -3.55
N ARG A 41 -4.58 -5.17 -4.40
CA ARG A 41 -4.52 -6.32 -5.33
C ARG A 41 -4.48 -7.65 -4.59
N GLU A 42 -3.74 -7.74 -3.49
CA GLU A 42 -3.74 -8.95 -2.67
C GLU A 42 -5.14 -9.24 -2.11
N VAL A 43 -5.82 -8.23 -1.54
CA VAL A 43 -7.20 -8.38 -1.04
C VAL A 43 -8.12 -8.92 -2.12
N ILE A 44 -8.09 -8.34 -3.33
CA ILE A 44 -8.87 -8.81 -4.49
C ILE A 44 -8.54 -10.27 -4.79
N ASN A 45 -7.25 -10.62 -4.89
CA ASN A 45 -6.82 -11.97 -5.22
C ASN A 45 -7.31 -13.00 -4.20
N ARG A 46 -7.33 -12.64 -2.91
CA ARG A 46 -7.85 -13.52 -1.85
C ARG A 46 -9.35 -13.73 -1.99
N ILE A 47 -10.11 -12.66 -2.19
CA ILE A 47 -11.57 -12.74 -2.39
C ILE A 47 -11.89 -13.63 -3.60
N GLN A 48 -11.18 -13.45 -4.71
CA GLN A 48 -11.37 -14.28 -5.91
C GLN A 48 -11.01 -15.74 -5.68
N LYS A 49 -9.94 -16.05 -4.93
CA LYS A 49 -9.60 -17.43 -4.55
C LYS A 49 -10.69 -18.06 -3.69
N LEU A 50 -11.24 -17.33 -2.72
CA LEU A 50 -12.35 -17.80 -1.88
C LEU A 50 -13.60 -18.10 -2.72
N ARG A 51 -13.95 -17.20 -3.64
CA ARG A 51 -15.07 -17.39 -4.57
C ARG A 51 -14.95 -18.69 -5.36
N LYS A 52 -13.75 -18.97 -5.90
CA LYS A 52 -13.46 -20.22 -6.63
C LYS A 52 -13.54 -21.47 -5.74
N LYS A 53 -13.09 -21.39 -4.47
CA LYS A 53 -13.18 -22.52 -3.52
C LYS A 53 -14.64 -22.90 -3.21
N CYS A 54 -15.56 -21.93 -3.27
CA CYS A 54 -17.00 -22.15 -3.12
C CYS A 54 -17.72 -22.47 -4.43
N SER A 55 -16.99 -22.62 -5.55
CA SER A 55 -17.57 -22.82 -6.89
C SER A 55 -18.54 -21.71 -7.33
N LEU A 56 -18.35 -20.49 -6.83
CA LEU A 56 -19.17 -19.33 -7.16
C LEU A 56 -18.69 -18.66 -8.45
N VAL A 57 -19.62 -18.16 -9.25
CA VAL A 57 -19.41 -17.42 -10.50
C VAL A 57 -19.56 -15.91 -10.30
N PRO A 58 -19.01 -15.05 -11.19
CA PRO A 58 -19.08 -13.59 -11.07
C PRO A 58 -20.49 -12.99 -10.92
N THR A 59 -21.51 -13.69 -11.40
CA THR A 59 -22.92 -13.27 -11.34
C THR A 59 -23.57 -13.55 -9.99
N ASP A 60 -22.96 -14.38 -9.14
CA ASP A 60 -23.53 -14.68 -7.83
C ASP A 60 -23.44 -13.47 -6.91
N GLU A 61 -24.55 -13.12 -6.29
CA GLU A 61 -24.61 -12.05 -5.30
C GLU A 61 -24.01 -12.54 -3.97
N ILE A 62 -22.88 -11.94 -3.59
CA ILE A 62 -22.20 -12.24 -2.32
C ILE A 62 -21.86 -10.94 -1.60
N THR A 63 -21.77 -11.01 -0.27
CA THR A 63 -21.19 -9.93 0.55
C THR A 63 -19.90 -10.43 1.16
N VAL A 64 -18.84 -9.64 1.01
CA VAL A 64 -17.53 -9.96 1.59
C VAL A 64 -17.40 -9.21 2.91
N TYR A 65 -17.04 -9.94 3.97
CA TYR A 65 -16.75 -9.35 5.27
C TYR A 65 -15.26 -9.46 5.59
N TYR A 66 -14.66 -8.39 6.12
CA TYR A 66 -13.24 -8.36 6.50
C TYR A 66 -13.05 -7.94 7.95
N LYS A 67 -11.98 -8.44 8.57
CA LYS A 67 -11.56 -8.03 9.92
C LYS A 67 -10.06 -7.87 9.96
N ALA A 68 -9.58 -6.66 10.19
CA ALA A 68 -8.20 -6.42 10.54
C ALA A 68 -8.02 -6.58 12.07
N LYS A 69 -6.91 -7.20 12.51
CA LYS A 69 -6.55 -7.22 13.95
C LYS A 69 -6.09 -5.83 14.41
N SER A 70 -5.85 -5.63 15.70
CA SER A 70 -5.59 -4.34 16.35
C SER A 70 -4.47 -3.45 15.76
N GLU A 71 -3.54 -4.01 14.99
CA GLU A 71 -2.52 -3.27 14.20
C GLU A 71 -3.04 -2.80 12.82
N GLY A 72 -4.28 -3.15 12.51
CA GLY A 72 -4.91 -3.14 11.20
C GLY A 72 -5.48 -1.81 10.72
N ARG A 73 -5.06 -0.68 11.31
CA ARG A 73 -5.35 0.64 10.71
C ARG A 73 -4.88 0.71 9.28
N TYR A 74 -3.72 0.12 9.00
CA TYR A 74 -3.17 0.06 7.65
C TYR A 74 -4.11 -0.62 6.65
N LEU A 75 -4.58 -1.84 6.95
CA LEU A 75 -5.47 -2.57 6.04
C LEU A 75 -6.81 -1.85 5.86
N ASN A 76 -7.36 -1.26 6.93
CA ASN A 76 -8.57 -0.44 6.82
C ASN A 76 -8.35 0.75 5.89
N ASN A 77 -7.24 1.48 6.07
CA ASN A 77 -6.90 2.63 5.24
C ASN A 77 -6.73 2.23 3.76
N VAL A 78 -6.07 1.11 3.47
CA VAL A 78 -5.92 0.59 2.10
C VAL A 78 -7.27 0.25 1.49
N ILE A 79 -8.13 -0.44 2.25
CA ILE A 79 -9.47 -0.81 1.76
C ILE A 79 -10.30 0.45 1.51
N GLU A 80 -10.28 1.41 2.42
CA GLU A 80 -11.00 2.68 2.28
C GLU A 80 -10.48 3.50 1.08
N SER A 81 -9.16 3.63 0.93
CA SER A 81 -8.55 4.40 -0.17
C SER A 81 -8.70 3.74 -1.55
N HIS A 82 -8.84 2.41 -1.60
CA HIS A 82 -8.98 1.63 -2.84
C HIS A 82 -10.36 0.97 -2.97
N THR A 83 -11.39 1.47 -2.27
CA THR A 83 -12.73 0.86 -2.25
C THR A 83 -13.29 0.70 -3.66
N ASP A 84 -13.21 1.73 -4.50
CA ASP A 84 -13.73 1.70 -5.87
C ASP A 84 -12.97 0.69 -6.74
N PHE A 85 -11.65 0.62 -6.60
CA PHE A 85 -10.82 -0.33 -7.34
C PHE A 85 -11.14 -1.78 -6.97
N ILE A 86 -11.28 -2.05 -5.66
CA ILE A 86 -11.67 -3.37 -5.16
C ILE A 86 -13.07 -3.70 -5.66
N PHE A 87 -14.04 -2.80 -5.48
CA PHE A 87 -15.43 -3.00 -5.88
C PHE A 87 -15.58 -3.24 -7.39
N ALA A 88 -14.92 -2.45 -8.23
CA ALA A 88 -14.94 -2.61 -9.69
C ALA A 88 -14.46 -4.01 -10.13
N THR A 89 -13.54 -4.60 -9.37
CA THR A 89 -12.95 -5.90 -9.69
C THR A 89 -13.76 -7.07 -9.14
N ILE A 90 -14.22 -6.99 -7.89
CA ILE A 90 -14.93 -8.11 -7.23
C ILE A 90 -16.44 -8.09 -7.50
N LYS A 91 -17.01 -6.92 -7.81
CA LYS A 91 -18.44 -6.66 -8.05
C LYS A 91 -19.34 -7.12 -6.89
N ALA A 92 -18.84 -6.97 -5.68
CA ALA A 92 -19.48 -7.40 -4.45
C ALA A 92 -19.23 -6.37 -3.34
N PRO A 93 -20.21 -6.11 -2.45
CA PRO A 93 -20.00 -5.24 -1.31
C PRO A 93 -18.91 -5.79 -0.37
N LEU A 94 -18.02 -4.91 0.09
CA LEU A 94 -17.00 -5.21 1.08
C LEU A 94 -17.35 -4.48 2.38
N LYS A 95 -17.55 -5.21 3.48
CA LYS A 95 -18.02 -4.69 4.77
C LYS A 95 -17.10 -5.10 5.92
N PRO A 96 -16.95 -4.28 6.97
CA PRO A 96 -16.26 -4.71 8.18
C PRO A 96 -17.07 -5.78 8.93
N TYR A 97 -16.36 -6.73 9.55
CA TYR A 97 -16.91 -7.71 10.49
C TYR A 97 -17.37 -7.01 11.79
N PRO A 98 -18.41 -7.47 12.50
CA PRO A 98 -19.10 -8.76 12.41
C PRO A 98 -20.09 -8.92 11.27
N VAL A 99 -20.21 -10.17 10.80
CA VAL A 99 -21.29 -10.63 9.94
C VAL A 99 -22.61 -10.54 10.73
N SER A 100 -23.70 -10.16 10.06
CA SER A 100 -25.02 -10.17 10.69
C SER A 100 -25.39 -11.60 11.15
N PRO A 101 -26.01 -11.80 12.32
CA PRO A 101 -26.44 -13.12 12.77
C PRO A 101 -27.41 -13.84 11.81
N SER A 102 -28.06 -13.09 10.92
CA SER A 102 -28.99 -13.61 9.92
C SER A 102 -28.32 -14.04 8.61
N ASP A 103 -27.04 -13.72 8.39
CA ASP A 103 -26.31 -14.05 7.16
C ASP A 103 -25.60 -15.41 7.32
N GLU A 104 -25.64 -16.23 6.27
CA GLU A 104 -24.88 -17.49 6.22
C GLU A 104 -23.43 -17.25 5.79
N VAL A 105 -22.48 -17.83 6.54
CA VAL A 105 -21.05 -17.74 6.21
C VAL A 105 -20.65 -18.92 5.33
N LEU A 106 -20.50 -18.67 4.03
CA LEU A 106 -20.11 -19.71 3.05
C LEU A 106 -18.66 -20.18 3.22
N ILE A 107 -17.74 -19.26 3.50
CA ILE A 107 -16.32 -19.54 3.70
C ILE A 107 -15.67 -18.44 4.53
N GLN A 108 -14.68 -18.81 5.34
CA GLN A 108 -13.87 -17.88 6.11
C GLN A 108 -12.40 -18.29 6.03
N GLU A 109 -11.51 -17.32 5.83
CA GLU A 109 -10.06 -17.52 5.85
C GLU A 109 -9.41 -16.45 6.72
N LYS A 110 -8.38 -16.86 7.47
CA LYS A 110 -7.55 -15.96 8.28
C LYS A 110 -6.12 -16.05 7.79
N THR A 111 -5.54 -14.91 7.45
CA THR A 111 -4.22 -14.83 6.82
C THR A 111 -3.39 -13.73 7.48
N GLN A 112 -2.08 -13.91 7.50
CA GLN A 112 -1.14 -12.84 7.77
C GLN A 112 -0.78 -12.20 6.42
N VAL A 113 -0.96 -10.89 6.32
CA VAL A 113 -0.62 -10.13 5.12
C VAL A 113 0.76 -9.53 5.37
N SER A 114 1.78 -10.06 4.71
CA SER A 114 3.14 -9.52 4.77
C SER A 114 3.35 -8.59 3.59
N PRO A 115 3.84 -7.35 3.78
CA PRO A 115 4.32 -6.53 2.67
C PRO A 115 5.66 -7.10 2.19
N GLU A 116 5.64 -8.18 1.40
CA GLU A 116 6.84 -8.68 0.74
C GLU A 116 7.11 -7.87 -0.54
N PHE A 117 8.06 -6.94 -0.41
CA PHE A 117 8.65 -6.17 -1.51
C PHE A 117 9.26 -7.15 -2.53
N HIS A 118 8.81 -7.09 -3.80
CA HIS A 118 9.47 -7.71 -4.95
C HIS A 118 10.13 -6.63 -5.79
#